data_AF-A0A964UHF8-F1
#
_entry.id   AF-A0A964UHF8-F1
#
_cell.length_a   1.000
_cell.length_b   1.000
_cell.length_c   1.000
_cell.angle_alpha   90.00
_cell.angle_beta   90.00
_cell.angle_gamma   90.00
#
_symmetry.space_group_name_H-M   'P 1'
#
loop_
_entity.id
_entity.type
_entity.pdbx_description
1 polymer ?
#
loop_
_entity_poly.entity_id
_entity_poly.type
_entity_poly.pdbx_seq_one_letter_code
_entity_poly.pdbx_strand_id
1 'polypeptide(L)'
;MEHTPKDTVVIYHAQCTDGFGAAYAAWKKFGESASYIPLKTQVECPEGLTGKTLYILDYSFDHDTLLRLRERNDVVVVIDHHASAEAAVTSFPENVFAHDHSGAVLAWQYFHKDTEVPELLRYVEDHDLWRFALPDNRAFNAALGLYEYDLATWDRLTEDLRDPHFRAQFIERGEAIAQFEDRLVDQLLTYRERVHFAGHEVWALNASRTYRSILGHRLASLNEEVGGIALGIVYYRNQGGVHISLRSNGDVDVAALAQKYGGGGHKNAASIRVPSFADLPFSYLEERG
;
A
#
# COMPACT_ATOMS: atom_id res chain seq x y z
N MET A 1 -26.33 4.05 -14.97
CA MET A 1 -26.43 3.13 -16.11
C MET A 1 -25.28 2.17 -15.95
N GLU A 2 -25.59 0.91 -15.71
CA GLU A 2 -24.60 -0.13 -15.48
C GLU A 2 -23.91 -0.41 -16.82
N HIS A 3 -22.72 0.16 -17.01
CA HIS A 3 -21.95 -0.10 -18.21
C HIS A 3 -21.38 -1.50 -18.08
N THR A 4 -21.94 -2.44 -18.84
CA THR A 4 -21.32 -3.75 -19.04
C THR A 4 -19.85 -3.54 -19.43
N PRO A 5 -18.90 -4.20 -18.73
CA PRO A 5 -17.49 -4.08 -19.07
C PRO A 5 -17.22 -4.49 -20.53
N LYS A 6 -16.21 -3.87 -21.14
CA LYS A 6 -15.67 -4.26 -22.47
C LYS A 6 -15.12 -5.69 -22.44
N ASP A 7 -14.74 -6.23 -23.60
CA ASP A 7 -14.25 -7.62 -23.68
C ASP A 7 -12.92 -7.84 -22.98
N THR A 8 -12.06 -6.81 -22.93
CA THR A 8 -10.88 -6.79 -22.06
C THR A 8 -11.18 -6.01 -20.79
N VAL A 9 -10.93 -6.62 -19.64
CA VAL A 9 -11.12 -6.02 -18.32
C VAL A 9 -9.83 -6.13 -17.52
N VAL A 10 -9.40 -4.99 -16.99
CA VAL A 10 -8.26 -4.86 -16.08
C VAL A 10 -8.80 -4.56 -14.70
N ILE A 11 -8.66 -5.51 -13.79
CA ILE A 11 -8.94 -5.36 -12.37
C ILE A 11 -7.61 -5.05 -11.69
N TYR A 12 -7.57 -4.05 -10.82
CA TYR A 12 -6.31 -3.65 -10.17
C TYR A 12 -6.52 -3.17 -8.74
N HIS A 13 -5.45 -3.17 -7.94
CA HIS A 13 -5.51 -2.70 -6.56
C HIS A 13 -5.74 -1.17 -6.48
N ALA A 14 -6.85 -0.79 -5.87
CA ALA A 14 -7.30 0.59 -5.77
C ALA A 14 -6.55 1.37 -4.68
N GLN A 15 -6.34 2.67 -4.93
CA GLN A 15 -5.72 3.60 -3.99
C GLN A 15 -4.29 3.24 -3.57
N CYS A 16 -3.62 2.40 -4.37
CA CYS A 16 -2.22 2.04 -4.25
C CYS A 16 -1.46 2.58 -5.46
N THR A 17 -0.28 3.15 -5.25
CA THR A 17 0.57 3.65 -6.33
C THR A 17 1.07 2.50 -7.21
N ASP A 18 1.37 1.35 -6.61
CA ASP A 18 1.79 0.16 -7.36
C ASP A 18 0.64 -0.41 -8.20
N GLY A 19 -0.52 -0.68 -7.59
CA GLY A 19 -1.70 -1.15 -8.32
C GLY A 19 -2.18 -0.19 -9.41
N PHE A 20 -2.09 1.13 -9.19
CA PHE A 20 -2.37 2.08 -10.25
C PHE A 20 -1.29 2.09 -11.35
N GLY A 21 -0.02 1.92 -10.99
CA GLY A 21 1.08 1.73 -11.95
C GLY A 21 0.89 0.48 -12.81
N ALA A 22 0.37 -0.60 -12.24
CA ALA A 22 0.04 -1.82 -12.97
C ALA A 22 -1.12 -1.58 -13.96
N ALA A 23 -2.16 -0.85 -13.53
CA ALA A 23 -3.23 -0.41 -14.43
C ALA A 23 -2.72 0.50 -15.55
N TYR A 24 -1.78 1.41 -15.26
CA TYR A 24 -1.13 2.26 -16.25
C TYR A 24 -0.34 1.43 -17.28
N ALA A 25 0.42 0.42 -16.86
CA ALA A 25 1.12 -0.49 -17.75
C ALA A 25 0.14 -1.19 -18.72
N ALA A 26 -0.99 -1.70 -18.22
CA ALA A 26 -2.03 -2.28 -19.07
C ALA A 26 -2.69 -1.23 -19.98
N TRP A 27 -2.89 0.00 -19.50
CA TRP A 27 -3.46 1.08 -20.29
C TRP A 27 -2.57 1.50 -21.46
N LYS A 28 -1.24 1.48 -21.30
CA LYS A 28 -0.32 1.70 -22.44
C LYS A 28 -0.46 0.63 -23.52
N LYS A 29 -0.98 -0.56 -23.20
CA LYS A 29 -1.23 -1.63 -24.16
C LYS A 29 -2.61 -1.52 -24.80
N PHE A 30 -3.65 -1.33 -23.99
CA PHE A 30 -5.05 -1.45 -24.43
C PHE A 30 -5.75 -0.11 -24.63
N GLY A 31 -5.29 0.97 -23.99
CA GLY A 31 -5.91 2.30 -24.06
C GLY A 31 -7.41 2.24 -23.77
N GLU A 32 -8.20 2.87 -24.63
CA GLU A 32 -9.67 2.89 -24.52
C GLU A 32 -10.35 1.57 -24.95
N SER A 33 -9.63 0.53 -25.35
CA SER A 33 -10.26 -0.76 -25.71
C SER A 33 -10.60 -1.64 -24.50
N ALA A 34 -10.08 -1.32 -23.31
CA ALA A 34 -10.34 -2.07 -22.07
C ALA A 34 -11.20 -1.28 -21.07
N SER A 35 -11.73 -2.00 -20.08
CA SER A 35 -12.34 -1.44 -18.87
C SER A 35 -11.37 -1.58 -17.70
N TYR A 36 -11.23 -0.54 -16.87
CA TYR A 36 -10.31 -0.53 -15.73
C TYR A 36 -11.13 -0.43 -14.45
N ILE A 37 -11.09 -1.46 -13.61
CA ILE A 37 -11.92 -1.60 -12.42
C ILE A 37 -11.01 -1.58 -11.17
N PRO A 38 -10.99 -0.47 -10.40
CA PRO A 38 -10.25 -0.41 -9.15
C PRO A 38 -10.96 -1.20 -8.05
N LEU A 39 -10.26 -2.13 -7.38
CA LEU A 39 -10.76 -2.84 -6.20
C LEU A 39 -9.90 -2.61 -4.96
N LYS A 40 -10.57 -2.35 -3.83
CA LYS A 40 -9.92 -2.39 -2.51
C LYS A 40 -9.89 -3.83 -2.01
N THR A 41 -9.06 -4.12 -1.02
CA THR A 41 -8.98 -5.45 -0.39
C THR A 41 -10.36 -5.87 0.15
N GLN A 42 -10.76 -7.12 -0.10
CA GLN A 42 -12.02 -7.73 0.39
C GLN A 42 -13.33 -7.22 -0.25
N VAL A 43 -13.34 -7.00 -1.56
CA VAL A 43 -14.57 -6.70 -2.30
C VAL A 43 -15.05 -7.93 -3.07
N GLU A 44 -16.37 -8.10 -3.19
CA GLU A 44 -16.97 -9.11 -4.06
C GLU A 44 -16.48 -8.93 -5.51
N CYS A 45 -16.35 -10.05 -6.23
CA CYS A 45 -15.97 -10.03 -7.63
C CYS A 45 -16.95 -9.15 -8.44
N PRO A 46 -16.48 -8.24 -9.31
CA PRO A 46 -17.35 -7.40 -10.12
C PRO A 46 -18.33 -8.21 -10.96
N GLU A 47 -19.52 -7.67 -11.16
CA GLU A 47 -20.52 -8.26 -12.06
C GLU A 47 -20.16 -8.07 -13.54
N GLY A 48 -20.78 -8.85 -14.42
CA GLY A 48 -20.61 -8.72 -15.88
C GLY A 48 -19.33 -9.31 -16.47
N LEU A 49 -18.62 -10.18 -15.73
CA LEU A 49 -17.36 -10.83 -16.13
C LEU A 49 -17.57 -12.24 -16.72
N THR A 50 -18.37 -12.39 -17.78
CA THR A 50 -18.54 -13.68 -18.48
C THR A 50 -18.09 -13.56 -19.93
N GLY A 51 -17.29 -14.52 -20.41
CA GLY A 51 -16.76 -14.58 -21.77
C GLY A 51 -15.78 -13.44 -22.07
N LYS A 52 -14.96 -13.05 -21.08
CA LYS A 52 -14.03 -11.90 -21.20
C LYS A 52 -12.57 -12.32 -21.14
N THR A 53 -11.70 -11.40 -21.51
CA THR A 53 -10.26 -11.45 -21.23
C THR A 53 -9.97 -10.60 -19.99
N LEU A 54 -9.60 -11.27 -18.90
CA LEU A 54 -9.38 -10.66 -17.59
C LEU A 54 -7.89 -10.59 -17.25
N TYR A 55 -7.44 -9.40 -16.89
CA TYR A 55 -6.14 -9.17 -16.24
C TYR A 55 -6.39 -8.66 -14.83
N ILE A 56 -5.79 -9.31 -13.84
CA ILE A 56 -5.91 -8.96 -12.42
C ILE A 56 -4.50 -8.58 -11.95
N LEU A 57 -4.31 -7.31 -11.55
CA LEU A 57 -2.99 -6.70 -11.41
C LEU A 57 -2.76 -6.15 -10.00
N ASP A 58 -1.61 -6.45 -9.39
CA ASP A 58 -1.24 -6.07 -8.02
C ASP A 58 -2.30 -6.48 -6.98
N TYR A 59 -3.07 -7.51 -7.31
CA TYR A 59 -4.23 -7.95 -6.58
C TYR A 59 -4.50 -9.41 -6.95
N SER A 60 -5.05 -10.17 -6.01
CA SER A 60 -5.52 -11.52 -6.30
C SER A 60 -6.77 -11.85 -5.51
N PHE A 61 -7.64 -12.66 -6.12
CA PHE A 61 -8.72 -13.31 -5.42
C PHE A 61 -8.23 -14.64 -4.82
N ASP A 62 -9.02 -15.23 -3.93
CA ASP A 62 -8.74 -16.59 -3.47
C ASP A 62 -8.79 -17.62 -4.61
N HIS A 63 -8.19 -18.78 -4.36
CA HIS A 63 -8.09 -19.88 -5.32
C HIS A 63 -9.45 -20.24 -5.94
N ASP A 64 -10.49 -20.38 -5.12
CA ASP A 64 -11.82 -20.82 -5.58
C ASP A 64 -12.49 -19.77 -6.46
N THR A 65 -12.27 -18.48 -6.17
CA THR A 65 -12.76 -17.38 -7.00
C THR A 65 -12.01 -17.31 -8.32
N LEU A 66 -10.70 -17.48 -8.32
CA LEU A 66 -9.90 -17.55 -9.55
C LEU A 66 -10.34 -18.74 -10.42
N LEU A 67 -10.58 -19.91 -9.83
CA LEU A 67 -11.10 -21.08 -10.54
C LEU A 67 -12.44 -20.78 -11.22
N ARG A 68 -13.40 -20.20 -10.49
CA ARG A 68 -14.72 -19.81 -11.04
C ARG A 68 -14.62 -18.76 -12.15
N LEU A 69 -13.71 -17.80 -12.01
CA LEU A 69 -13.48 -16.79 -13.05
C LEU A 69 -12.96 -17.43 -14.33
N ARG A 70 -12.03 -18.38 -14.20
CA ARG A 70 -11.46 -19.12 -15.33
C ARG A 70 -12.46 -20.01 -16.05
N GLU A 71 -13.38 -20.64 -15.33
CA GLU A 71 -14.45 -21.43 -15.96
C GLU A 71 -15.44 -20.59 -16.78
N ARG A 72 -15.52 -19.28 -16.50
CA ARG A 72 -16.52 -18.37 -17.08
C ARG A 72 -15.96 -17.40 -18.11
N ASN A 73 -14.64 -17.36 -18.30
CA ASN A 73 -13.96 -16.35 -19.11
C ASN A 73 -12.94 -16.99 -20.04
N ASP A 74 -12.67 -16.34 -21.17
CA ASP A 74 -11.79 -16.88 -22.20
C ASP A 74 -10.32 -16.87 -21.75
N VAL A 75 -9.93 -15.82 -21.02
CA VAL A 75 -8.58 -15.63 -20.50
C VAL A 75 -8.68 -15.02 -19.11
N VAL A 76 -7.92 -15.55 -18.15
CA VAL A 76 -7.72 -14.93 -16.85
C VAL A 76 -6.24 -15.02 -16.50
N VAL A 77 -5.58 -13.88 -16.38
CA VAL A 77 -4.18 -13.77 -15.98
C VAL A 77 -4.08 -12.88 -14.75
N VAL A 78 -3.47 -13.41 -13.70
CA VAL A 78 -3.11 -12.66 -12.50
C VAL A 78 -1.63 -12.30 -12.55
N ILE A 79 -1.31 -11.06 -12.22
CA ILE A 79 0.06 -10.54 -12.13
C ILE A 79 0.21 -9.89 -10.75
N ASP A 80 0.95 -10.54 -9.86
CA ASP A 80 0.99 -10.16 -8.44
C ASP A 80 2.34 -10.49 -7.79
N HIS A 81 2.63 -9.87 -6.65
CA HIS A 81 3.84 -10.06 -5.86
C HIS A 81 3.55 -10.29 -4.36
N HIS A 82 2.29 -10.16 -3.94
CA HIS A 82 1.92 -10.32 -2.53
C HIS A 82 2.10 -11.75 -2.04
N ALA A 83 2.92 -11.95 -1.00
CA ALA A 83 3.16 -13.27 -0.41
C ALA A 83 1.86 -13.99 0.05
N SER A 84 0.84 -13.24 0.47
CA SER A 84 -0.47 -13.81 0.83
C SER A 84 -1.26 -14.38 -0.35
N ALA A 85 -0.93 -13.95 -1.57
CA ALA A 85 -1.59 -14.39 -2.80
C ALA A 85 -0.81 -15.51 -3.51
N GLU A 86 0.47 -15.69 -3.20
CA GLU A 86 1.39 -16.60 -3.89
C GLU A 86 0.79 -17.99 -4.16
N ALA A 87 0.22 -18.64 -3.15
CA ALA A 87 -0.35 -19.98 -3.29
C ALA A 87 -1.51 -20.06 -4.29
N ALA A 88 -2.36 -19.01 -4.36
CA ALA A 88 -3.49 -18.95 -5.28
C ALA A 88 -3.08 -18.48 -6.69
N VAL A 89 -2.07 -17.62 -6.78
CA VAL A 89 -1.57 -17.13 -8.08
C VAL A 89 -0.77 -18.23 -8.78
N THR A 90 0.14 -18.90 -8.06
CA THR A 90 1.02 -19.94 -8.60
C THR A 90 0.31 -21.26 -8.91
N SER A 91 -0.94 -21.44 -8.49
CA SER A 91 -1.74 -22.62 -8.84
C SER A 91 -2.18 -22.65 -10.30
N PHE A 92 -2.03 -21.54 -11.04
CA PHE A 92 -2.35 -21.46 -12.47
C PHE A 92 -1.13 -21.00 -13.28
N PRO A 93 -0.65 -21.79 -14.26
CA PRO A 93 0.65 -21.58 -14.90
C PRO A 93 0.73 -20.35 -15.81
N GLU A 94 -0.40 -19.76 -16.18
CA GLU A 94 -0.47 -18.56 -17.04
C GLU A 94 -0.31 -17.26 -16.23
N ASN A 95 -0.43 -17.35 -14.91
CA ASN A 95 -0.24 -16.22 -14.02
C ASN A 95 1.26 -15.88 -13.88
N VAL A 96 1.53 -14.63 -13.51
CA VAL A 96 2.87 -14.12 -13.23
C VAL A 96 2.96 -13.80 -11.75
N PHE A 97 3.99 -14.32 -11.11
CA PHE A 97 4.28 -14.04 -9.71
C PHE A 97 5.78 -13.89 -9.49
N ALA A 98 6.20 -12.82 -8.82
CA ALA A 98 7.59 -12.65 -8.41
C ALA A 98 7.69 -11.73 -7.18
N HIS A 99 8.52 -12.08 -6.19
CA HIS A 99 8.72 -11.29 -4.97
C HIS A 99 9.67 -10.10 -5.17
N ASP A 100 10.47 -10.11 -6.23
CA ASP A 100 11.53 -9.13 -6.50
C ASP A 100 11.11 -8.04 -7.49
N HIS A 101 9.84 -7.95 -7.82
CA HIS A 101 9.27 -6.88 -8.62
C HIS A 101 7.95 -6.43 -8.02
N SER A 102 7.63 -5.15 -8.17
CA SER A 102 6.32 -4.63 -7.81
C SER A 102 5.28 -5.02 -8.88
N GLY A 103 3.99 -4.99 -8.54
CA GLY A 103 2.90 -5.27 -9.47
C GLY A 103 2.94 -4.38 -10.71
N ALA A 104 3.33 -3.11 -10.56
CA ALA A 104 3.50 -2.18 -11.68
C ALA A 104 4.57 -2.63 -12.67
N VAL A 105 5.74 -3.04 -12.18
CA VAL A 105 6.86 -3.46 -13.03
C VAL A 105 6.59 -4.82 -13.65
N LEU A 106 6.00 -5.76 -12.90
CA LEU A 106 5.58 -7.05 -13.46
C LEU A 106 4.56 -6.87 -14.58
N ALA A 107 3.57 -6.00 -14.39
CA ALA A 107 2.59 -5.69 -15.44
C ALA A 107 3.27 -5.06 -16.67
N TRP A 108 4.22 -4.14 -16.47
CA TRP A 108 4.98 -3.55 -17.57
C TRP A 108 5.75 -4.60 -18.37
N GLN A 109 6.54 -5.43 -17.68
CA GLN A 109 7.32 -6.50 -18.30
C GLN A 109 6.42 -7.50 -19.05
N TYR A 110 5.22 -7.78 -18.53
CA TYR A 110 4.26 -8.66 -19.19
C TYR A 110 3.70 -8.07 -20.50
N PHE A 111 3.24 -6.82 -20.48
CA PHE A 111 2.58 -6.18 -21.62
C PHE A 111 3.55 -5.59 -22.66
N HIS A 112 4.77 -5.25 -22.24
CA HIS A 112 5.75 -4.47 -23.01
C HIS A 112 7.16 -5.09 -22.95
N LYS A 113 7.27 -6.40 -23.22
CA LYS A 113 8.51 -7.22 -23.08
C LYS A 113 9.78 -6.60 -23.66
N ASP A 114 9.67 -5.87 -24.77
CA ASP A 114 10.80 -5.29 -25.49
C ASP A 114 10.98 -3.78 -25.25
N THR A 115 10.26 -3.22 -24.27
CA THR A 115 10.28 -1.80 -23.94
C THR A 115 10.81 -1.58 -22.53
N GLU A 116 11.75 -0.64 -22.39
CA GLU A 116 12.29 -0.26 -21.08
C GLU A 116 11.18 0.19 -20.11
N VAL A 117 11.33 -0.20 -18.84
CA VAL A 117 10.43 0.23 -17.76
C VAL A 117 10.57 1.74 -17.53
N PRO A 118 9.48 2.53 -17.62
CA PRO A 118 9.51 3.96 -17.39
C PRO A 118 10.10 4.31 -16.02
N GLU A 119 10.83 5.43 -15.95
CA GLU A 119 11.42 5.91 -14.69
C GLU A 119 10.38 5.99 -13.56
N LEU A 120 9.17 6.49 -13.86
CA LEU A 120 8.06 6.55 -12.92
C LEU A 120 7.81 5.19 -12.26
N LEU A 121 7.69 4.11 -13.04
CA LEU A 121 7.42 2.77 -12.49
C LEU A 121 8.62 2.18 -11.75
N ARG A 122 9.86 2.53 -12.13
CA ARG A 122 11.06 2.12 -11.36
C ARG A 122 11.09 2.75 -9.98
N TYR A 123 10.69 4.01 -9.85
CA TYR A 123 10.56 4.68 -8.55
C TYR A 123 9.40 4.14 -7.71
N VAL A 124 8.30 3.75 -8.36
CA VAL A 124 7.19 3.04 -7.70
C VAL A 124 7.69 1.71 -7.13
N GLU A 125 8.39 0.90 -7.91
CA GLU A 125 8.95 -0.38 -7.44
C GLU A 125 9.96 -0.21 -6.31
N ASP A 126 10.90 0.74 -6.45
CA ASP A 126 11.93 0.99 -5.44
C ASP A 126 11.33 1.40 -4.08
N HIS A 127 10.21 2.12 -4.11
CA HIS A 127 9.44 2.51 -2.93
C HIS A 127 8.61 1.35 -2.37
N ASP A 128 7.86 0.68 -3.22
CA ASP A 128 6.94 -0.40 -2.85
C ASP A 128 7.67 -1.58 -2.18
N LEU A 129 8.84 -1.93 -2.72
CA LEU A 129 9.69 -3.00 -2.18
C LEU A 129 10.61 -2.54 -1.04
N TRP A 130 10.47 -1.30 -0.55
CA TRP A 130 11.29 -0.72 0.53
C TRP A 130 12.82 -0.79 0.26
N ARG A 131 13.22 -0.68 -1.01
CA ARG A 131 14.64 -0.75 -1.42
C ARG A 131 15.35 0.57 -1.20
N PHE A 132 14.69 1.67 -1.55
CA PHE A 132 15.24 3.03 -1.46
C PHE A 132 16.62 3.18 -2.11
N ALA A 133 16.87 2.45 -3.18
CA ALA A 133 18.15 2.43 -3.88
C ALA A 133 18.27 3.58 -4.89
N LEU A 134 17.14 4.10 -5.38
CA LEU A 134 17.14 5.22 -6.33
C LEU A 134 17.36 6.56 -5.61
N PRO A 135 18.12 7.49 -6.22
CA PRO A 135 18.35 8.80 -5.63
C PRO A 135 17.03 9.55 -5.46
N ASP A 136 16.92 10.33 -4.39
CA ASP A 136 15.75 11.17 -4.12
C ASP A 136 14.43 10.40 -4.00
N ASN A 137 14.45 9.07 -3.73
CA ASN A 137 13.24 8.22 -3.68
C ASN A 137 12.11 8.85 -2.86
N ARG A 138 12.42 9.34 -1.66
CA ARG A 138 11.42 9.96 -0.78
C ARG A 138 10.80 11.20 -1.40
N ALA A 139 11.61 12.09 -1.97
CA ALA A 139 11.12 13.30 -2.64
C ALA A 139 10.30 12.95 -3.88
N PHE A 140 10.79 12.03 -4.71
CA PHE A 140 10.08 11.57 -5.90
C PHE A 140 8.67 11.05 -5.54
N ASN A 141 8.58 10.15 -4.55
CA ASN A 141 7.31 9.57 -4.14
C ASN A 141 6.38 10.59 -3.46
N ALA A 142 6.92 11.53 -2.68
CA ALA A 142 6.15 12.63 -2.11
C ALA A 142 5.56 13.54 -3.20
N ALA A 143 6.33 13.85 -4.24
CA ALA A 143 5.86 14.61 -5.39
C ALA A 143 4.83 13.84 -6.22
N LEU A 144 5.06 12.55 -6.46
CA LEU A 144 4.11 11.67 -7.16
C LEU A 144 2.76 11.60 -6.43
N GLY A 145 2.78 11.60 -5.09
CA GLY A 145 1.58 11.62 -4.25
C GLY A 145 0.70 12.86 -4.40
N LEU A 146 1.16 13.91 -5.11
CA LEU A 146 0.33 15.08 -5.45
C LEU A 146 -0.58 14.85 -6.67
N TYR A 147 -0.32 13.82 -7.46
CA TYR A 147 -1.02 13.56 -8.71
C TYR A 147 -2.18 12.60 -8.47
N GLU A 148 -3.33 12.88 -9.09
CA GLU A 148 -4.47 12.00 -9.03
C GLU A 148 -4.18 10.67 -9.74
N TYR A 149 -4.87 9.62 -9.30
CA TYR A 149 -4.89 8.32 -9.99
C TYR A 149 -5.73 8.41 -11.27
N ASP A 150 -5.18 9.12 -12.26
CA ASP A 150 -5.71 9.30 -13.61
C ASP A 150 -4.66 8.87 -14.66
N LEU A 151 -5.09 8.02 -15.60
CA LEU A 151 -4.19 7.34 -16.54
C LEU A 151 -3.55 8.33 -17.52
N ALA A 152 -4.32 9.32 -17.98
CA ALA A 152 -3.82 10.36 -18.87
C ALA A 152 -2.84 11.30 -18.14
N THR A 153 -3.06 11.54 -16.85
CA THR A 153 -2.15 12.31 -15.99
C THR A 153 -0.81 11.59 -15.80
N TRP A 154 -0.83 10.29 -15.51
CA TRP A 154 0.40 9.49 -15.40
C TRP A 154 1.15 9.37 -16.73
N ASP A 155 0.42 9.33 -17.85
CA ASP A 155 1.04 9.32 -19.18
C ASP A 155 1.82 10.59 -19.46
N ARG A 156 1.18 11.76 -19.24
CA ARG A 156 1.85 13.05 -19.37
C ARG A 156 3.03 13.16 -18.42
N LEU A 157 2.84 12.77 -17.16
CA LEU A 157 3.91 12.82 -16.15
C LEU A 157 5.11 11.96 -16.55
N THR A 158 4.89 10.78 -17.12
CA THR A 158 5.95 9.90 -17.62
C THR A 158 6.78 10.56 -18.72
N GLU A 159 6.13 11.31 -19.61
CA GLU A 159 6.83 12.07 -20.66
C GLU A 159 7.53 13.32 -20.11
N ASP A 160 6.86 14.08 -19.23
CA ASP A 160 7.42 15.29 -18.61
C ASP A 160 8.67 14.98 -17.78
N LEU A 161 8.70 13.84 -17.08
CA LEU A 161 9.87 13.38 -16.29
C LEU A 161 11.13 13.15 -17.13
N ARG A 162 11.02 13.02 -18.46
CA ARG A 162 12.17 12.92 -19.36
C ARG A 162 12.89 14.26 -19.55
N ASP A 163 12.21 15.38 -19.31
CA ASP A 163 12.84 16.70 -19.32
C ASP A 163 13.61 16.92 -17.99
N PRO A 164 14.93 17.11 -18.02
CA PRO A 164 15.72 17.28 -16.80
C PRO A 164 15.29 18.48 -15.95
N HIS A 165 14.78 19.55 -16.59
CA HIS A 165 14.33 20.73 -15.85
C HIS A 165 13.04 20.45 -15.09
N PHE A 166 12.03 19.86 -15.75
CA PHE A 166 10.82 19.40 -15.08
C PHE A 166 11.13 18.40 -13.96
N ARG A 167 12.00 17.41 -14.22
CA ARG A 167 12.40 16.41 -13.22
C ARG A 167 13.03 17.05 -11.99
N ALA A 168 13.91 18.04 -12.16
CA ALA A 168 14.50 18.76 -11.03
C ALA A 168 13.45 19.50 -10.19
N GLN A 169 12.51 20.20 -10.84
CA GLN A 169 11.40 20.86 -10.15
C GLN A 169 10.45 19.88 -9.46
N PHE A 170 10.25 18.71 -10.05
CA PHE A 170 9.44 17.63 -9.47
C PHE A 170 10.06 17.15 -8.16
N ILE A 171 11.37 16.89 -8.14
CA ILE A 171 12.11 16.52 -6.92
C ILE A 171 12.08 17.65 -5.87
N GLU A 172 12.34 18.90 -6.26
CA GLU A 172 12.32 20.06 -5.34
C GLU A 172 10.95 20.20 -4.62
N ARG A 173 9.84 20.01 -5.34
CA ARG A 173 8.49 20.00 -4.74
C ARG A 173 8.34 18.86 -3.73
N GLY A 174 8.83 17.68 -4.09
CA GLY A 174 8.83 16.51 -3.22
C GLY A 174 9.63 16.70 -1.95
N GLU A 175 10.81 17.33 -2.04
CA GLU A 175 11.64 17.66 -0.89
C GLU A 175 10.94 18.64 0.06
N ALA A 176 10.29 19.68 -0.47
CA ALA A 176 9.54 20.63 0.34
C ALA A 176 8.40 19.94 1.13
N ILE A 177 7.72 18.97 0.50
CA ILE A 177 6.67 18.17 1.15
C ILE A 177 7.28 17.27 2.23
N ALA A 178 8.35 16.55 1.91
CA ALA A 178 9.01 15.65 2.86
C ALA A 178 9.50 16.41 4.10
N GLN A 179 10.07 17.61 3.92
CA GLN A 179 10.49 18.47 5.04
C GLN A 179 9.31 18.97 5.87
N PHE A 180 8.18 19.29 5.24
CA PHE A 180 6.97 19.68 5.95
C PHE A 180 6.40 18.50 6.76
N GLU A 181 6.36 17.30 6.18
CA GLU A 181 5.94 16.08 6.87
C GLU A 181 6.84 15.77 8.07
N ASP A 182 8.15 15.94 7.95
CA ASP A 182 9.09 15.76 9.07
C ASP A 182 8.75 16.69 10.24
N ARG A 183 8.55 18.00 9.95
CA ARG A 183 8.18 18.97 10.99
C ARG A 183 6.83 18.66 11.61
N LEU A 184 5.85 18.25 10.81
CA LEU A 184 4.52 17.88 11.30
C LEU A 184 4.58 16.65 12.19
N VAL A 185 5.36 15.64 11.80
CA VAL A 185 5.60 14.43 12.60
C VAL A 185 6.25 14.80 13.92
N ASP A 186 7.33 15.59 13.91
CA ASP A 186 8.01 16.02 15.13
C ASP A 186 7.07 16.81 16.07
N GLN A 187 6.21 17.67 15.52
CA GLN A 187 5.18 18.39 16.29
C GLN A 187 4.11 17.46 16.86
N LEU A 188 3.61 16.48 16.10
CA LEU A 188 2.61 15.54 16.58
C LEU A 188 3.17 14.61 17.67
N LEU A 189 4.45 14.25 17.58
CA LEU A 189 5.12 13.41 18.56
C LEU A 189 5.26 14.08 19.93
N THR A 190 5.10 15.41 20.06
CA THR A 190 5.10 16.07 21.38
C THR A 190 3.87 15.73 22.22
N TYR A 191 2.79 15.24 21.60
CA TYR A 191 1.55 14.82 22.28
C TYR A 191 1.52 13.33 22.60
N ARG A 192 2.64 12.63 22.46
CA ARG A 192 2.72 11.20 22.79
C ARG A 192 2.58 10.99 24.29
N GLU A 193 1.96 9.89 24.68
CA GLU A 193 1.76 9.49 26.06
C GLU A 193 2.44 8.14 26.31
N ARG A 194 2.92 7.93 27.55
CA ARG A 194 3.39 6.61 27.98
C ARG A 194 2.21 5.72 28.33
N VAL A 195 2.20 4.50 27.81
CA VAL A 195 1.17 3.51 28.10
C VAL A 195 1.78 2.16 28.43
N HIS A 196 1.07 1.36 29.22
CA HIS A 196 1.36 -0.06 29.41
C HIS A 196 0.46 -0.89 28.49
N PHE A 197 1.07 -1.60 27.55
CA PHE A 197 0.40 -2.45 26.56
C PHE A 197 1.12 -3.80 26.46
N ALA A 198 0.37 -4.91 26.56
CA ALA A 198 0.89 -6.26 26.40
C ALA A 198 2.14 -6.60 27.24
N GLY A 199 2.29 -6.01 28.43
CA GLY A 199 3.44 -6.22 29.32
C GLY A 199 4.63 -5.29 29.07
N HIS A 200 4.48 -4.30 28.19
CA HIS A 200 5.54 -3.35 27.81
C HIS A 200 5.10 -1.91 28.05
N GLU A 201 6.04 -1.07 28.49
CA GLU A 201 5.87 0.38 28.51
C GLU A 201 6.30 0.96 27.16
N VAL A 202 5.36 1.58 26.45
CA VAL A 202 5.57 2.08 25.09
C VAL A 202 4.92 3.44 24.90
N TRP A 203 5.42 4.21 23.94
CA TRP A 203 4.75 5.41 23.46
C TRP A 203 3.49 5.11 22.64
N ALA A 204 2.41 5.83 22.95
CA ALA A 204 1.18 5.87 22.17
C ALA A 204 0.82 7.31 21.78
N LEU A 205 0.11 7.48 20.67
CA LEU A 205 -0.35 8.79 20.19
C LEU A 205 -1.76 8.71 19.60
N ASN A 206 -2.65 9.61 20.05
CA ASN A 206 -3.95 9.81 19.42
C ASN A 206 -3.79 10.73 18.21
N ALA A 207 -3.77 10.18 17.01
CA ALA A 207 -3.53 10.95 15.79
C ALA A 207 -4.29 10.40 14.58
N SER A 208 -4.52 11.25 13.59
CA SER A 208 -5.22 10.90 12.35
C SER A 208 -4.69 9.61 11.71
N ARG A 209 -5.60 8.82 11.15
CA ARG A 209 -5.31 7.62 10.34
C ARG A 209 -4.24 7.86 9.28
N THR A 210 -4.20 9.07 8.70
CA THR A 210 -3.29 9.43 7.60
C THR A 210 -1.82 9.23 7.99
N TYR A 211 -1.42 9.67 9.19
CA TYR A 211 -0.03 9.63 9.63
C TYR A 211 0.32 8.41 10.49
N ARG A 212 -0.60 7.44 10.63
CA ARG A 212 -0.43 6.30 11.55
C ARG A 212 0.85 5.49 11.32
N SER A 213 1.26 5.33 10.06
CA SER A 213 2.44 4.52 9.73
C SER A 213 3.73 5.24 10.11
N ILE A 214 3.91 6.49 9.67
CA ILE A 214 5.11 7.27 9.98
C ILE A 214 5.23 7.60 11.48
N LEU A 215 4.13 8.00 12.12
CA LEU A 215 4.11 8.25 13.56
C LEU A 215 4.38 6.95 14.34
N GLY A 216 3.72 5.85 13.98
CA GLY A 216 3.91 4.57 14.66
C GLY A 216 5.35 4.06 14.55
N HIS A 217 5.97 4.17 13.37
CA HIS A 217 7.38 3.81 13.18
C HIS A 217 8.31 4.69 14.02
N ARG A 218 8.10 6.02 14.02
CA ARG A 218 8.90 6.93 14.86
C ARG A 218 8.72 6.66 16.35
N LEU A 219 7.51 6.34 16.81
CA LEU A 219 7.26 5.94 18.21
C LEU A 219 7.98 4.62 18.55
N ALA A 220 8.03 3.66 17.62
CA ALA A 220 8.79 2.42 17.81
C ALA A 220 10.29 2.70 17.97
N SER A 221 10.87 3.54 17.11
CA SER A 221 12.28 3.98 17.22
C SER A 221 12.54 4.71 18.55
N LEU A 222 11.65 5.61 18.97
CA LEU A 222 11.78 6.32 20.25
C LEU A 222 11.74 5.38 21.47
N ASN A 223 11.04 4.24 21.39
CA ASN A 223 11.08 3.24 22.45
C ASN A 223 12.40 2.47 22.44
N GLU A 224 12.91 2.12 21.25
CA GLU A 224 14.20 1.44 21.10
C GLU A 224 15.38 2.29 21.60
N GLU A 225 15.37 3.59 21.29
CA GLU A 225 16.39 4.56 21.74
C GLU A 225 16.54 4.62 23.27
N VAL A 226 15.46 4.35 24.01
CA VAL A 226 15.47 4.33 25.48
C VAL A 226 15.57 2.91 26.06
N GLY A 227 15.94 1.92 25.24
CA GLY A 227 16.14 0.52 25.65
C GLY A 227 14.84 -0.28 25.82
N GLY A 228 13.72 0.24 25.33
CA GLY A 228 12.43 -0.46 25.30
C GLY A 228 12.27 -1.34 24.07
N ILE A 229 11.12 -2.02 23.99
CA ILE A 229 10.75 -2.78 22.80
C ILE A 229 10.42 -1.83 21.63
N ALA A 230 10.86 -2.17 20.41
CA ALA A 230 10.56 -1.42 19.20
C ALA A 230 9.08 -1.55 18.80
N LEU A 231 8.19 -0.90 19.53
CA LEU A 231 6.74 -0.91 19.33
C LEU A 231 6.19 0.51 19.49
N GLY A 232 5.51 1.03 18.47
CA GLY A 232 4.79 2.29 18.52
C GLY A 232 3.30 2.10 18.32
N ILE A 233 2.49 2.87 19.04
CA ILE A 233 1.02 2.81 18.98
C ILE A 233 0.46 4.13 18.46
N VAL A 234 -0.35 4.07 17.40
CA VAL A 234 -1.18 5.21 16.97
C VAL A 234 -2.63 4.79 16.99
N TYR A 235 -3.49 5.55 17.66
CA TYR A 235 -4.91 5.22 17.76
C TYR A 235 -5.81 6.37 17.31
N TYR A 236 -6.95 6.04 16.74
CA TYR A 236 -7.91 7.00 16.19
C TYR A 236 -9.31 6.41 16.07
N ARG A 237 -10.33 7.26 16.12
CA ARG A 237 -11.72 6.85 15.87
C ARG A 237 -12.04 6.93 14.37
N ASN A 238 -12.61 5.87 13.81
CA ASN A 238 -13.12 5.83 12.43
C ASN A 238 -14.25 4.80 12.32
N GLN A 239 -15.24 5.05 11.45
CA GLN A 239 -16.34 4.11 11.16
C GLN A 239 -16.95 3.46 12.43
N GLY A 240 -17.25 4.28 13.44
CA GLY A 240 -17.92 3.85 14.66
C GLY A 240 -17.06 3.04 15.66
N GLY A 241 -15.74 2.87 15.43
CA GLY A 241 -14.84 2.20 16.39
C GLY A 241 -13.53 2.95 16.56
N VAL A 242 -12.72 2.53 17.53
CA VAL A 242 -11.34 2.99 17.72
C VAL A 242 -10.39 1.96 17.13
N HIS A 243 -9.56 2.41 16.20
CA HIS A 243 -8.48 1.61 15.63
C HIS A 243 -7.20 1.90 16.40
N ILE A 244 -6.48 0.85 16.75
CA ILE A 244 -5.17 0.90 17.39
C ILE A 244 -4.18 0.30 16.39
N SER A 245 -3.42 1.15 15.72
CA SER A 245 -2.38 0.79 14.76
C SER A 245 -1.08 0.52 15.51
N LEU A 246 -0.56 -0.70 15.36
CA LEU A 246 0.72 -1.12 15.91
C LEU A 246 1.79 -1.09 14.81
N ARG A 247 2.95 -0.54 15.12
CA ARG A 247 4.13 -0.53 14.25
C ARG A 247 5.35 -0.99 15.06
N SER A 248 6.26 -1.71 14.41
CA SER A 248 7.52 -2.09 15.01
C SER A 248 8.68 -1.99 14.03
N ASN A 249 9.89 -2.09 14.58
CA ASN A 249 11.14 -2.21 13.83
C ASN A 249 11.73 -3.60 14.08
N GLY A 250 12.43 -4.14 13.07
CA GLY A 250 13.19 -5.38 13.17
C GLY A 250 12.33 -6.61 13.49
N ASP A 251 12.52 -7.17 14.68
CA ASP A 251 12.05 -8.51 15.05
C ASP A 251 10.81 -8.57 15.93
N VAL A 252 10.29 -7.43 16.36
CA VAL A 252 9.08 -7.38 17.19
C VAL A 252 7.86 -7.71 16.34
N ASP A 253 7.23 -8.86 16.58
CA ASP A 253 6.02 -9.29 15.88
C ASP A 253 4.76 -8.64 16.49
N VAL A 254 4.32 -7.54 15.89
CA VAL A 254 3.10 -6.83 16.30
C VAL A 254 1.81 -7.51 15.82
N ALA A 255 1.88 -8.42 14.84
CA ALA A 255 0.71 -9.22 14.45
C ALA A 255 0.37 -10.22 15.56
N ALA A 256 1.37 -10.91 16.10
CA ALA A 256 1.19 -11.79 17.26
C ALA A 256 0.67 -11.05 18.49
N LEU A 257 1.12 -9.80 18.72
CA LEU A 257 0.56 -8.94 19.78
C LEU A 257 -0.91 -8.59 19.50
N ALA A 258 -1.23 -8.14 18.29
CA ALA A 258 -2.59 -7.76 17.92
C ALA A 258 -3.59 -8.91 18.04
N GLN A 259 -3.20 -10.14 17.65
CA GLN A 259 -4.05 -11.34 17.72
C GLN A 259 -4.57 -11.64 19.13
N LYS A 260 -3.77 -11.35 20.17
CA LYS A 260 -4.20 -11.52 21.59
C LYS A 260 -5.39 -10.65 21.96
N TYR A 261 -5.65 -9.60 21.19
CA TYR A 261 -6.74 -8.63 21.40
C TYR A 261 -7.77 -8.65 20.26
N GLY A 262 -7.83 -9.75 19.49
CA GLY A 262 -8.77 -9.90 18.37
C GLY A 262 -8.41 -9.07 17.13
N GLY A 263 -7.17 -8.57 17.05
CA GLY A 263 -6.61 -7.89 15.89
C GLY A 263 -5.80 -8.81 14.98
N GLY A 264 -5.07 -8.21 14.05
CA GLY A 264 -4.18 -8.92 13.12
C GLY A 264 -3.41 -7.98 12.19
N GLY A 265 -2.59 -8.57 11.33
CA GLY A 265 -1.79 -7.87 10.33
C GLY A 265 -0.48 -8.59 10.03
N HIS A 266 0.55 -7.83 9.67
CA HIS A 266 1.89 -8.31 9.38
C HIS A 266 2.83 -8.11 10.57
N LYS A 267 3.96 -8.83 10.56
CA LYS A 267 5.00 -8.79 11.61
C LYS A 267 5.29 -7.37 12.10
N ASN A 268 5.44 -6.40 11.19
CA ASN A 268 5.80 -5.02 11.53
C ASN A 268 4.66 -3.99 11.45
N ALA A 269 3.46 -4.43 11.07
CA ALA A 269 2.29 -3.56 10.91
C ALA A 269 1.00 -4.33 11.15
N ALA A 270 0.38 -4.09 12.31
CA ALA A 270 -0.86 -4.73 12.70
C ALA A 270 -1.86 -3.72 13.23
N SER A 271 -3.10 -4.16 13.44
CA SER A 271 -4.12 -3.33 14.07
C SER A 271 -5.08 -4.11 14.94
N ILE A 272 -5.59 -3.43 15.96
CA ILE A 272 -6.70 -3.87 16.81
C ILE A 272 -7.85 -2.88 16.58
N ARG A 273 -9.09 -3.34 16.67
CA ARG A 273 -10.28 -2.48 16.66
C ARG A 273 -11.13 -2.75 17.89
N VAL A 274 -11.48 -1.68 18.61
CA VAL A 274 -12.33 -1.73 19.81
C VAL A 274 -13.53 -0.79 19.64
N PRO A 275 -14.63 -0.98 20.40
CA PRO A 275 -15.84 -0.17 20.24
C PRO A 275 -15.64 1.32 20.56
N SER A 276 -14.90 1.63 21.63
CA SER A 276 -14.73 3.00 22.12
C SER A 276 -13.36 3.25 22.77
N PHE A 277 -13.07 4.51 23.13
CA PHE A 277 -11.86 4.84 23.88
C PHE A 277 -11.84 4.26 25.30
N ALA A 278 -12.99 3.86 25.86
CA ALA A 278 -13.05 3.17 27.15
C ALA A 278 -12.54 1.72 27.06
N ASP A 279 -12.49 1.16 25.85
CA ASP A 279 -12.12 -0.23 25.58
C ASP A 279 -10.68 -0.38 25.09
N LEU A 280 -9.83 0.65 25.28
CA LEU A 280 -8.44 0.60 24.84
C LEU A 280 -7.70 -0.57 25.54
N PRO A 281 -6.91 -1.37 24.80
CA PRO A 281 -6.23 -2.53 25.36
C PRO A 281 -4.95 -2.16 26.13
N PHE A 282 -4.77 -0.88 26.46
CA PHE A 282 -3.65 -0.32 27.19
C PHE A 282 -4.13 0.68 28.23
N SER A 283 -3.29 0.93 29.22
CA SER A 283 -3.52 1.91 30.28
C SER A 283 -2.45 2.99 30.24
N TYR A 284 -2.84 4.25 30.42
CA TYR A 284 -1.90 5.36 30.52
C TYR A 284 -1.06 5.24 31.80
N LEU A 285 0.23 5.53 31.69
CA LEU A 285 1.13 5.65 32.82
C LEU A 285 1.10 7.09 33.30
N GLU A 286 0.95 7.31 34.61
CA GLU A 286 1.05 8.66 35.16
C GLU A 286 2.43 9.25 34.84
N GLU A 287 2.45 10.48 34.30
CA GLU A 287 3.69 11.22 34.15
C GLU A 287 4.30 11.39 35.54
N ARG A 288 5.46 10.77 35.78
CA ARG A 288 6.30 11.15 36.91
C ARG A 288 6.75 12.58 36.60
N GLY A 289 6.10 13.54 37.26
CA GLY A 289 6.34 14.97 37.08
C GLY A 289 7.77 15.42 37.35
#